data_AF-A0A9D5MI32-F1
#
_entry.id   AF-A0A9D5MI32-F1
#
_cell.length_a   1.000
_cell.length_b   1.000
_cell.length_c   1.000
_cell.angle_alpha   90.00
_cell.angle_beta   90.00
_cell.angle_gamma   90.00
#
_symmetry.space_group_name_H-M   'P 1'
#
loop_
_entity.id
_entity.type
_entity.pdbx_description
1 polymer ?
#
loop_
_entity_poly.entity_id
_entity_poly.type
_entity_poly.pdbx_seq_one_letter_code
_entity_poly.pdbx_strand_id
1 'polypeptide(L)'
;MKGKKILTGLALFTLLMPAALGAAAGTEVVTDDAGRVISETFVDEAGAPVKSESGYAVKQYAYSEDGLEATETYLSVSGKQVADADGIYRVMRTYDGAGNVISVRYYNKKDELTKEPVTGACGEDLEYDEAGRCVRRSLISASGKVGKARDGWAVVELGYDENGFVSSERYFSNKGKAVSTSGGYAGLDRVNDAEGRAIRETYLNAKGKPAKNAEGLVTVEMQYGEGTLPEVFSYFNAKGNAMK
;
A
#
# COMPACT_ATOMS: atom_id res chain seq x y z
N MET A 1 11.83 -21.29 -24.48
CA MET A 1 11.74 -22.56 -23.70
C MET A 1 11.45 -22.17 -22.26
N LYS A 2 10.25 -22.48 -21.74
CA LYS A 2 9.86 -22.08 -20.38
C LYS A 2 10.78 -22.75 -19.35
N GLY A 3 11.50 -21.95 -18.57
CA GLY A 3 12.37 -22.43 -17.49
C GLY A 3 11.59 -22.54 -16.18
N LYS A 4 11.50 -23.75 -15.63
CA LYS A 4 10.96 -24.03 -14.29
C LYS A 4 12.12 -24.02 -13.29
N LYS A 5 12.11 -23.10 -12.32
CA LYS A 5 13.08 -23.06 -11.22
C LYS A 5 12.35 -23.07 -9.89
N ILE A 6 12.80 -23.91 -8.97
CA ILE A 6 12.33 -23.91 -7.59
C ILE A 6 13.28 -22.98 -6.82
N LEU A 7 12.75 -21.85 -6.31
CA LEU A 7 13.52 -20.98 -5.43
C LEU A 7 13.17 -21.30 -3.98
N THR A 8 14.15 -21.85 -3.27
CA THR A 8 14.11 -21.97 -1.80
C THR A 8 14.85 -20.77 -1.22
N GLY A 9 14.12 -19.71 -0.87
CA GLY A 9 14.66 -18.57 -0.12
C GLY A 9 14.52 -17.21 -0.84
N LEU A 10 13.80 -16.33 -0.14
CA LEU A 10 13.67 -14.86 -0.18
C LEU A 10 14.17 -14.02 -1.38
N ALA A 11 13.32 -13.04 -1.72
CA ALA A 11 13.57 -11.71 -2.31
C ALA A 11 13.01 -11.50 -3.72
N LEU A 12 11.74 -11.08 -3.79
CA LEU A 12 11.27 -10.24 -4.88
C LEU A 12 10.54 -9.04 -4.25
N PHE A 13 11.04 -7.85 -4.55
CA PHE A 13 10.56 -6.57 -4.05
C PHE A 13 9.27 -6.21 -4.80
N THR A 14 8.14 -6.77 -4.39
CA THR A 14 6.82 -6.25 -4.73
C THR A 14 6.24 -5.57 -3.49
N LEU A 15 5.66 -4.38 -3.64
CA LEU A 15 4.98 -3.65 -2.57
C LEU A 15 3.64 -4.31 -2.16
N LEU A 16 3.52 -5.62 -2.38
CA LEU A 16 2.43 -6.47 -1.92
C LEU A 16 3.07 -7.42 -0.90
N MET A 17 2.52 -7.46 0.32
CA MET A 17 3.08 -8.25 1.41
C MET A 17 3.48 -9.66 0.93
N PRO A 18 4.70 -10.15 1.23
CA PRO A 18 5.05 -11.52 0.90
C PRO A 18 4.01 -12.43 1.56
N ALA A 19 3.33 -13.25 0.76
CA ALA A 19 2.36 -14.20 1.26
C ALA A 19 3.05 -15.06 2.34
N ALA A 20 2.49 -15.11 3.54
CA ALA A 20 3.02 -15.92 4.62
C ALA A 20 3.05 -17.38 4.16
N LEU A 21 4.25 -17.99 4.20
CA LEU A 21 4.48 -19.31 3.60
C LEU A 21 3.58 -20.39 4.21
N GLY A 22 3.13 -20.25 5.46
CA GLY A 22 2.24 -21.23 6.09
C GLY A 22 2.71 -22.67 5.92
N ALA A 23 1.84 -23.51 5.35
CA ALA A 23 2.13 -24.93 5.05
C ALA A 23 3.05 -25.15 3.83
N ALA A 24 3.48 -24.11 3.13
CA ALA A 24 4.39 -24.21 2.00
C ALA A 24 5.85 -24.31 2.47
N ALA A 25 6.58 -25.25 1.89
CA ALA A 25 8.02 -25.43 2.10
C ALA A 25 8.87 -24.68 1.04
N GLY A 26 8.24 -24.20 -0.03
CA GLY A 26 8.92 -23.41 -1.06
C GLY A 26 7.99 -22.82 -2.11
N THR A 27 8.59 -22.19 -3.12
CA THR A 27 7.88 -21.59 -4.26
C THR A 27 8.50 -22.07 -5.56
N GLU A 28 7.66 -22.62 -6.44
CA GLU A 28 8.02 -22.92 -7.83
C GLU A 28 7.70 -21.70 -8.71
N VAL A 29 8.67 -21.25 -9.48
CA VAL A 29 8.56 -20.07 -10.35
C VAL A 29 8.61 -20.49 -11.81
N VAL A 30 7.66 -19.99 -12.60
CA VAL A 30 7.63 -20.12 -14.06
C VAL A 30 7.84 -18.76 -14.69
N THR A 31 8.72 -18.70 -15.68
CA THR A 31 9.04 -17.48 -16.42
C THR A 31 8.66 -17.59 -17.91
N ASP A 32 8.42 -16.44 -18.53
CA ASP A 32 8.35 -16.32 -19.99
C ASP A 32 9.75 -16.26 -20.64
N ASP A 33 9.80 -16.14 -21.98
CA ASP A 33 11.07 -16.11 -22.71
C ASP A 33 11.89 -14.82 -22.46
N ALA A 34 11.28 -13.77 -21.90
CA ALA A 34 11.96 -12.55 -21.46
C ALA A 34 12.46 -12.66 -20.00
N GLY A 35 12.25 -13.81 -19.34
CA GLY A 35 12.64 -14.04 -17.95
C GLY A 35 11.70 -13.43 -16.92
N ARG A 36 10.53 -12.92 -17.34
CA ARG A 36 9.53 -12.34 -16.42
C ARG A 36 8.72 -13.46 -15.78
N VAL A 37 8.39 -13.30 -14.50
CA VAL A 37 7.65 -14.31 -13.72
C VAL A 37 6.18 -14.31 -14.14
N ILE A 38 5.71 -15.40 -14.76
CA ILE A 38 4.31 -15.53 -15.16
C ILE A 38 3.48 -16.36 -14.17
N SER A 39 4.14 -17.09 -13.27
CA SER A 39 3.47 -17.89 -12.24
C SER A 39 4.40 -18.17 -11.06
N GLU A 40 3.83 -18.11 -9.86
CA GLU A 40 4.46 -18.58 -8.62
C GLU A 40 3.51 -19.56 -7.93
N THR A 41 3.98 -20.77 -7.64
CA THR A 41 3.20 -21.83 -7.01
C THR A 41 3.80 -22.18 -5.66
N PHE A 42 3.00 -22.12 -4.59
CA PHE A 42 3.39 -22.59 -3.27
C PHE A 42 3.39 -24.11 -3.26
N VAL A 43 4.49 -24.73 -2.82
CA VAL A 43 4.66 -26.18 -2.82
C VAL A 43 5.07 -26.71 -1.44
N ASP A 44 4.71 -27.95 -1.14
CA ASP A 44 5.22 -28.68 0.04
C ASP A 44 6.66 -29.20 -0.17
N GLU A 45 7.19 -29.94 0.81
CA GLU A 45 8.54 -30.54 0.75
C GLU A 45 8.69 -31.54 -0.40
N ALA A 46 7.59 -32.14 -0.88
CA ALA A 46 7.58 -33.04 -2.01
C ALA A 46 7.44 -32.30 -3.36
N GLY A 47 7.31 -30.97 -3.34
CA GLY A 47 7.13 -30.14 -4.53
C GLY A 47 5.68 -30.15 -5.07
N ALA A 48 4.71 -30.66 -4.31
CA ALA A 48 3.30 -30.65 -4.71
C ALA A 48 2.64 -29.31 -4.34
N PRO A 49 1.76 -28.74 -5.20
CA PRO A 49 1.11 -27.47 -4.91
C PRO A 49 0.25 -27.53 -3.64
N VAL A 50 0.41 -26.55 -2.75
CA VAL A 50 -0.34 -26.44 -1.50
C VAL A 50 -0.95 -25.06 -1.33
N LYS A 51 -2.08 -25.01 -0.61
CA LYS A 51 -2.75 -23.76 -0.27
C LYS A 51 -1.93 -23.00 0.78
N SER A 52 -1.58 -21.75 0.48
CA SER A 52 -0.95 -20.81 1.42
C SER A 52 -1.93 -20.34 2.51
N GLU A 53 -1.40 -19.68 3.54
CA GLU A 53 -2.21 -18.99 4.56
C GLU A 53 -3.11 -17.91 3.95
N SER A 54 -2.63 -17.27 2.87
CA SER A 54 -3.39 -16.26 2.14
C SER A 54 -4.56 -16.82 1.33
N GLY A 55 -4.77 -18.15 1.28
CA GLY A 55 -6.02 -18.72 0.75
C GLY A 55 -5.91 -19.32 -0.67
N TYR A 56 -4.78 -19.18 -1.33
CA TYR A 56 -4.53 -19.66 -2.70
C TYR A 56 -3.22 -20.46 -2.79
N ALA A 57 -3.04 -21.22 -3.87
CA ALA A 57 -1.83 -22.02 -4.10
C ALA A 57 -0.95 -21.45 -5.22
N VAL A 58 -1.51 -20.64 -6.12
CA VAL A 58 -0.78 -20.07 -7.26
C VAL A 58 -1.10 -18.59 -7.39
N LYS A 59 -0.08 -17.77 -7.63
CA LYS A 59 -0.20 -16.43 -8.20
C LYS A 59 0.16 -16.50 -9.67
N GLN A 60 -0.71 -15.97 -10.52
CA GLN A 60 -0.50 -15.90 -11.96
C GLN A 60 -0.41 -14.43 -12.38
N TYR A 61 0.59 -14.14 -13.20
CA TYR A 61 0.88 -12.79 -13.66
C TYR A 61 0.65 -12.65 -15.15
N ALA A 62 0.13 -11.49 -15.55
CA ALA A 62 0.09 -11.06 -16.94
C ALA A 62 0.66 -9.64 -17.05
N TYR A 63 1.29 -9.37 -18.18
CA TYR A 63 2.06 -8.16 -18.44
C TYR A 63 1.44 -7.35 -19.58
N SER A 64 1.58 -6.03 -19.53
CA SER A 64 1.27 -5.13 -20.64
C SER A 64 2.25 -5.32 -21.80
N GLU A 65 1.99 -4.65 -22.92
CA GLU A 65 2.89 -4.64 -24.08
C GLU A 65 4.28 -4.07 -23.72
N ASP A 66 4.32 -3.08 -22.83
CA ASP A 66 5.57 -2.49 -22.29
C ASP A 66 6.27 -3.41 -21.27
N GLY A 67 5.69 -4.57 -20.98
CA GLY A 67 6.24 -5.56 -20.06
C GLY A 67 6.09 -5.23 -18.57
N LEU A 68 5.17 -4.33 -18.23
CA LEU A 68 4.81 -3.99 -16.86
C LEU A 68 3.70 -4.93 -16.37
N GLU A 69 3.73 -5.34 -15.11
CA GLU A 69 2.76 -6.31 -14.56
C GLU A 69 1.36 -5.69 -14.52
N ALA A 70 0.48 -6.09 -15.43
CA ALA A 70 -0.86 -5.54 -15.55
C ALA A 70 -1.87 -6.24 -14.64
N THR A 71 -1.64 -7.53 -14.36
CA THR A 71 -2.60 -8.36 -13.64
C THR A 71 -1.93 -9.41 -12.79
N GLU A 72 -2.50 -9.62 -11.62
CA GLU A 72 -2.16 -10.68 -10.68
C GLU A 72 -3.44 -11.42 -10.30
N THR A 73 -3.48 -12.74 -10.47
CA THR A 73 -4.67 -13.58 -10.23
C THR A 73 -4.33 -14.76 -9.34
N TYR A 74 -5.24 -15.13 -8.44
CA TYR A 74 -5.04 -16.20 -7.47
C TYR A 74 -5.81 -17.48 -7.84
N LEU A 75 -5.12 -18.63 -7.79
CA LEU A 75 -5.68 -19.93 -8.14
C LEU A 75 -5.54 -20.94 -6.99
N SER A 76 -6.50 -21.86 -6.89
CA SER A 76 -6.46 -23.02 -6.01
C SER A 76 -5.40 -24.04 -6.46
N VAL A 77 -5.13 -25.04 -5.62
CA VAL A 77 -4.31 -26.22 -5.96
C VAL A 77 -4.79 -26.92 -7.24
N SER A 78 -6.10 -26.86 -7.52
CA SER A 78 -6.71 -27.43 -8.73
C SER A 78 -6.71 -26.49 -9.95
N GLY A 79 -6.03 -25.34 -9.87
CA GLY A 79 -5.93 -24.36 -10.94
C GLY A 79 -7.21 -23.53 -11.18
N LYS A 80 -8.18 -23.55 -10.26
CA LYS A 80 -9.41 -22.75 -10.36
C LYS A 80 -9.24 -21.41 -9.65
N GLN A 81 -9.83 -20.35 -10.18
CA GLN A 81 -9.84 -19.04 -9.53
C GLN A 81 -10.38 -19.13 -8.10
N VAL A 82 -9.64 -18.54 -7.16
CA VAL A 82 -10.01 -18.48 -5.74
C VAL A 82 -9.72 -17.08 -5.22
N ALA A 83 -10.51 -16.61 -4.27
CA ALA A 83 -10.18 -15.39 -3.56
C ALA A 83 -9.16 -15.72 -2.46
N ASP A 84 -8.30 -14.75 -2.17
CA ASP A 84 -7.47 -14.76 -0.98
C ASP A 84 -8.31 -14.58 0.30
N ALA A 85 -7.62 -14.50 1.44
CA ALA A 85 -8.22 -14.27 2.76
C ALA A 85 -9.03 -12.96 2.84
N ASP A 86 -8.74 -11.99 1.98
CA ASP A 86 -9.37 -10.67 1.92
C ASP A 86 -10.53 -10.63 0.92
N GLY A 87 -10.83 -11.74 0.24
CA GLY A 87 -11.90 -11.80 -0.75
C GLY A 87 -11.50 -11.28 -2.13
N ILE A 88 -10.22 -10.98 -2.34
CA ILE A 88 -9.65 -10.51 -3.61
C ILE A 88 -9.19 -11.73 -4.39
N TYR A 89 -9.60 -11.86 -5.65
CA TYR A 89 -9.11 -12.90 -6.55
C TYR A 89 -8.11 -12.36 -7.58
N ARG A 90 -8.24 -11.07 -7.91
CA ARG A 90 -7.44 -10.41 -8.93
C ARG A 90 -7.15 -8.97 -8.57
N VAL A 91 -5.90 -8.58 -8.79
CA VAL A 91 -5.41 -7.21 -8.74
C VAL A 91 -5.10 -6.77 -10.17
N MET A 92 -5.56 -5.58 -10.56
CA MET A 92 -5.22 -4.96 -11.85
C MET A 92 -4.45 -3.67 -11.62
N ARG A 93 -3.42 -3.46 -12.44
CA ARG A 93 -2.53 -2.30 -12.38
C ARG A 93 -2.43 -1.65 -13.76
N THR A 94 -2.39 -0.32 -13.78
CA THR A 94 -2.14 0.48 -14.99
C THR A 94 -1.03 1.47 -14.73
N TYR A 95 -0.31 1.84 -15.78
CA TYR A 95 0.93 2.60 -15.67
C TYR A 95 0.91 3.84 -16.56
N ASP A 96 1.66 4.88 -16.16
CA ASP A 96 2.01 5.97 -17.06
C ASP A 96 3.18 5.59 -17.99
N GLY A 97 3.57 6.51 -18.88
CA GLY A 97 4.67 6.29 -19.82
C GLY A 97 6.06 6.23 -19.18
N ALA A 98 6.21 6.60 -17.91
CA ALA A 98 7.44 6.45 -17.13
C ALA A 98 7.47 5.12 -16.36
N GLY A 99 6.40 4.33 -16.43
CA GLY A 99 6.26 3.05 -15.74
C GLY A 99 5.80 3.19 -14.28
N ASN A 100 5.31 4.36 -13.86
CA ASN A 100 4.73 4.51 -12.53
C ASN A 100 3.31 3.95 -12.51
N VAL A 101 2.92 3.24 -11.45
CA VAL A 101 1.55 2.75 -11.27
C VAL A 101 0.63 3.94 -11.05
N ILE A 102 -0.34 4.17 -11.94
CA ILE A 102 -1.33 5.24 -11.83
C ILE A 102 -2.71 4.75 -11.40
N SER A 103 -2.97 3.44 -11.46
CA SER A 103 -4.21 2.88 -10.93
C SER A 103 -4.01 1.44 -10.48
N VAL A 104 -4.64 1.10 -9.35
CA VAL A 104 -4.77 -0.25 -8.79
C VAL A 104 -6.25 -0.54 -8.57
N ARG A 105 -6.72 -1.75 -8.90
CA ARG A 105 -8.11 -2.19 -8.68
C ARG A 105 -8.15 -3.61 -8.13
N TYR A 106 -9.04 -3.85 -7.17
CA TYR A 106 -9.24 -5.15 -6.52
C TYR A 106 -10.57 -5.76 -6.93
N TYR A 107 -10.55 -7.02 -7.36
CA TYR A 107 -11.73 -7.72 -7.86
C TYR A 107 -12.01 -8.99 -7.05
N ASN A 108 -13.28 -9.22 -6.74
CA ASN A 108 -13.74 -10.51 -6.24
C ASN A 108 -13.91 -11.52 -7.39
N LYS A 109 -14.20 -12.78 -7.05
CA LYS A 109 -14.40 -13.87 -8.02
C LYS A 109 -15.54 -13.69 -9.03
N LYS A 110 -16.39 -12.67 -8.86
CA LYS A 110 -17.45 -12.30 -9.81
C LYS A 110 -17.00 -11.20 -10.79
N ASP A 111 -15.70 -10.86 -10.78
CA ASP A 111 -15.14 -9.71 -11.49
C ASP A 111 -15.76 -8.36 -11.09
N GLU A 112 -16.27 -8.27 -9.86
CA GLU A 112 -16.78 -7.02 -9.29
C GLU A 112 -15.72 -6.38 -8.38
N LEU A 113 -15.67 -5.06 -8.34
CA LEU A 113 -14.82 -4.32 -7.42
C LEU A 113 -15.11 -4.72 -5.97
N THR A 114 -14.09 -5.12 -5.23
CA THR A 114 -14.19 -5.57 -3.84
C THR A 114 -13.25 -4.78 -2.94
N LYS A 115 -13.61 -4.64 -1.67
CA LYS A 115 -12.83 -3.85 -0.73
C LYS A 115 -11.63 -4.64 -0.24
N GLU A 116 -10.46 -4.03 -0.23
CA GLU A 116 -9.34 -4.52 0.58
C GLU A 116 -9.54 -4.11 2.06
N PRO A 117 -9.02 -4.88 3.04
CA PRO A 117 -9.42 -4.78 4.44
C PRO A 117 -8.86 -3.57 5.19
N VAL A 118 -7.71 -3.02 4.77
CA VAL A 118 -6.95 -1.98 5.46
C VAL A 118 -7.66 -0.64 5.35
N THR A 119 -7.75 -0.08 4.15
CA THR A 119 -8.44 1.20 3.90
C THR A 119 -9.93 0.97 3.66
N GLY A 120 -10.35 -0.20 3.18
CA GLY A 120 -11.73 -0.44 2.75
C GLY A 120 -12.02 0.07 1.34
N ALA A 121 -10.99 0.45 0.58
CA ALA A 121 -11.10 0.87 -0.81
C ALA A 121 -11.16 -0.35 -1.75
N CYS A 122 -11.75 -0.15 -2.93
CA CYS A 122 -11.75 -1.12 -4.02
C CYS A 122 -10.59 -0.92 -5.01
N GLY A 123 -9.72 0.05 -4.72
CA GLY A 123 -8.61 0.43 -5.57
C GLY A 123 -8.12 1.82 -5.24
N GLU A 124 -7.09 2.25 -5.95
CA GLU A 124 -6.43 3.54 -5.77
C GLU A 124 -6.05 4.13 -7.13
N ASP A 125 -6.14 5.45 -7.26
CA ASP A 125 -5.52 6.21 -8.35
C ASP A 125 -4.35 7.02 -7.78
N LEU A 126 -3.23 7.06 -8.50
CA LEU A 126 -2.00 7.72 -8.08
C LEU A 126 -1.58 8.77 -9.11
N GLU A 127 -1.13 9.92 -8.63
CA GLU A 127 -0.53 10.97 -9.44
C GLU A 127 0.87 11.29 -8.92
N TYR A 128 1.77 11.64 -9.83
CA TYR A 128 3.19 11.86 -9.56
C TYR A 128 3.64 13.23 -10.04
N ASP A 129 4.66 13.78 -9.38
CA ASP A 129 5.40 14.93 -9.90
C ASP A 129 6.45 14.51 -10.96
N GLU A 130 7.15 15.49 -11.52
CA GLU A 130 8.19 15.27 -12.53
C GLU A 130 9.39 14.45 -12.02
N ALA A 131 9.59 14.39 -10.69
CA ALA A 131 10.62 13.58 -10.05
C ALA A 131 10.15 12.13 -9.80
N GLY A 132 8.92 11.77 -10.21
CA GLY A 132 8.35 10.44 -9.99
C GLY A 132 7.87 10.21 -8.57
N ARG A 133 7.66 11.26 -7.77
CA ARG A 133 7.16 11.15 -6.39
C ARG A 133 5.65 11.26 -6.38
N CYS A 134 4.97 10.37 -5.66
CA CYS A 134 3.50 10.37 -5.60
C CYS A 134 2.99 11.59 -4.83
N VAL A 135 2.34 12.53 -5.51
CA VAL A 135 1.81 13.75 -4.89
C VAL A 135 0.34 13.63 -4.50
N ARG A 136 -0.37 12.63 -5.01
CA ARG A 136 -1.79 12.43 -4.73
C ARG A 136 -2.19 10.97 -4.82
N ARG A 137 -2.97 10.50 -3.85
CA ARG A 137 -3.65 9.20 -3.87
C ARG A 137 -5.14 9.37 -3.69
N SER A 138 -5.93 8.72 -4.54
CA SER A 138 -7.40 8.75 -4.48
C SER A 138 -7.95 7.35 -4.27
N LEU A 139 -8.73 7.15 -3.22
CA LEU A 139 -9.37 5.88 -2.90
C LEU A 139 -10.62 5.66 -3.75
N ILE A 140 -10.73 4.46 -4.30
CA ILE A 140 -11.80 4.07 -5.20
C ILE A 140 -12.86 3.29 -4.45
N SER A 141 -14.13 3.67 -4.63
CA SER A 141 -15.27 2.97 -4.06
C SER A 141 -15.72 1.80 -4.94
N ALA A 142 -16.65 0.97 -4.44
CA ALA A 142 -17.28 -0.09 -5.22
C ALA A 142 -18.01 0.40 -6.49
N SER A 143 -18.31 1.70 -6.59
CA SER A 143 -18.88 2.30 -7.81
C SER A 143 -17.85 2.57 -8.91
N GLY A 144 -16.56 2.32 -8.64
CA GLY A 144 -15.44 2.62 -9.55
C GLY A 144 -15.03 4.08 -9.59
N LYS A 145 -15.60 4.92 -8.70
CA LYS A 145 -15.28 6.35 -8.58
C LYS A 145 -14.59 6.65 -7.26
N VAL A 146 -13.86 7.77 -7.23
CA VAL A 146 -13.29 8.33 -6.00
C VAL A 146 -14.38 8.48 -4.94
N GLY A 147 -14.18 7.84 -3.80
CA GLY A 147 -15.20 7.70 -2.78
C GLY A 147 -14.62 7.38 -1.42
N LYS A 148 -15.43 7.55 -0.37
CA LYS A 148 -14.99 7.35 1.00
C LYS A 148 -14.65 5.89 1.28
N ALA A 149 -13.53 5.67 1.95
CA ALA A 149 -13.15 4.41 2.55
C ALA A 149 -13.34 4.46 4.09
N ARG A 150 -12.81 3.49 4.87
CA ARG A 150 -13.05 3.33 6.33
C ARG A 150 -12.72 4.58 7.15
N ASP A 151 -11.75 5.39 6.73
CA ASP A 151 -11.25 6.55 7.50
C ASP A 151 -11.90 7.89 7.13
N GLY A 152 -13.00 7.88 6.38
CA GLY A 152 -13.83 9.07 6.13
C GLY A 152 -13.28 10.05 5.09
N TRP A 153 -12.01 9.93 4.73
CA TRP A 153 -11.37 10.60 3.59
C TRP A 153 -11.46 9.75 2.32
N ALA A 154 -11.15 10.37 1.18
CA ALA A 154 -11.13 9.75 -0.14
C ALA A 154 -9.91 10.15 -0.98
N VAL A 155 -9.26 11.26 -0.65
CA VAL A 155 -8.03 11.72 -1.30
C VAL A 155 -7.03 12.13 -0.23
N VAL A 156 -5.77 11.77 -0.42
CA VAL A 156 -4.64 12.35 0.31
C VAL A 156 -3.68 13.00 -0.68
N GLU A 157 -3.28 14.23 -0.38
CA GLU A 157 -2.22 14.95 -1.09
C GLU A 157 -0.96 14.95 -0.24
N LEU A 158 0.18 14.72 -0.90
CA LEU A 158 1.48 14.54 -0.28
C LEU A 158 2.42 15.67 -0.70
N GLY A 159 3.09 16.27 0.26
CA GLY A 159 4.19 17.20 0.02
C GLY A 159 5.52 16.60 0.48
N TYR A 160 6.60 17.08 -0.12
CA TYR A 160 7.94 16.58 0.11
C TYR A 160 8.87 17.71 0.55
N ASP A 161 9.85 17.39 1.40
CA ASP A 161 10.95 18.31 1.72
C ASP A 161 12.01 18.34 0.60
N GLU A 162 13.05 19.14 0.79
CA GLU A 162 14.13 19.33 -0.17
C GLU A 162 14.94 18.05 -0.43
N ASN A 163 14.95 17.12 0.53
CA ASN A 163 15.61 15.82 0.41
C ASN A 163 14.70 14.75 -0.23
N GLY A 164 13.45 15.11 -0.54
CA GLY A 164 12.48 14.22 -1.16
C GLY A 164 11.75 13.29 -0.18
N PHE A 165 11.80 13.55 1.13
CA PHE A 165 11.02 12.81 2.11
C PHE A 165 9.65 13.47 2.32
N VAL A 166 8.64 12.67 2.67
CA VAL A 166 7.28 13.20 2.89
C VAL A 166 7.29 14.18 4.06
N SER A 167 6.94 15.43 3.78
CA SER A 167 6.92 16.53 4.75
C SER A 167 5.50 16.99 5.08
N SER A 168 4.50 16.60 4.30
CA SER A 168 3.11 16.93 4.61
C SER A 168 2.11 15.97 3.99
N GLU A 169 0.97 15.85 4.65
CA GLU A 169 -0.19 15.09 4.21
C GLU A 169 -1.45 15.93 4.40
N ARG A 170 -2.37 15.91 3.43
CA ARG A 170 -3.65 16.63 3.48
C ARG A 170 -4.79 15.72 3.05
N TYR A 171 -5.83 15.62 3.86
CA TYR A 171 -6.91 14.65 3.69
C TYR A 171 -8.20 15.32 3.25
N PHE A 172 -8.78 14.83 2.15
CA PHE A 172 -9.97 15.39 1.54
C PHE A 172 -11.06 14.35 1.33
N SER A 173 -12.30 14.82 1.36
CA SER A 173 -13.45 14.09 0.83
C SER A 173 -13.40 14.00 -0.70
N ASN A 174 -14.22 13.13 -1.28
CA ASN A 174 -14.39 13.04 -2.73
C ASN A 174 -15.00 14.29 -3.40
N LYS A 175 -15.37 15.31 -2.60
CA LYS A 175 -15.81 16.63 -3.07
C LYS A 175 -14.72 17.70 -2.94
N GLY A 176 -13.48 17.31 -2.64
CA GLY A 176 -12.34 18.24 -2.50
C GLY A 176 -12.35 19.06 -1.20
N LYS A 177 -13.23 18.76 -0.24
CA LYS A 177 -13.24 19.43 1.07
C LYS A 177 -12.33 18.70 2.04
N ALA A 178 -11.49 19.44 2.78
CA ALA A 178 -10.68 18.88 3.85
C ALA A 178 -11.56 18.21 4.91
N VAL A 179 -11.18 17.02 5.36
CA VAL A 179 -11.93 16.22 6.34
C VAL A 179 -10.98 15.58 7.35
N SER A 180 -11.44 15.46 8.59
CA SER A 180 -10.68 14.72 9.59
C SER A 180 -10.73 13.22 9.30
N THR A 181 -9.58 12.57 9.48
CA THR A 181 -9.43 11.11 9.53
C THR A 181 -10.04 10.56 10.82
N SER A 182 -10.07 9.24 10.95
CA SER A 182 -10.38 8.54 12.21
C SER A 182 -9.44 8.95 13.36
N GLY A 183 -8.21 9.35 13.04
CA GLY A 183 -7.23 9.92 13.97
C GLY A 183 -7.53 11.36 14.43
N GLY A 184 -8.61 11.99 13.96
CA GLY A 184 -9.08 13.29 14.45
C GLY A 184 -8.44 14.53 13.81
N TYR A 185 -7.54 14.37 12.84
CA TYR A 185 -6.87 15.46 12.12
C TYR A 185 -7.17 15.40 10.62
N ALA A 186 -7.12 16.54 9.94
CA ALA A 186 -7.34 16.66 8.50
C ALA A 186 -6.05 16.91 7.69
N GLY A 187 -4.92 17.07 8.38
CA GLY A 187 -3.61 17.16 7.78
C GLY A 187 -2.51 16.90 8.81
N LEU A 188 -1.32 16.65 8.32
CA LEU A 188 -0.12 16.40 9.10
C LEU A 188 1.04 17.15 8.45
N ASP A 189 1.82 17.87 9.24
CA ASP A 189 3.11 18.42 8.82
C ASP A 189 4.23 17.68 9.55
N ARG A 190 5.31 17.37 8.82
CA ARG A 190 6.42 16.57 9.30
C ARG A 190 7.74 17.30 9.04
N VAL A 191 8.62 17.27 10.04
CA VAL A 191 10.03 17.64 9.90
C VAL A 191 10.83 16.37 9.98
N ASN A 192 11.68 16.14 8.98
CA ASN A 192 12.52 14.97 8.88
C ASN A 192 13.98 15.31 9.22
N ASP A 193 14.73 14.32 9.72
CA ASP A 193 16.19 14.38 9.75
C ASP A 193 16.81 14.07 8.37
N ALA A 194 18.14 14.03 8.32
CA ALA A 194 18.88 13.79 7.07
C ALA A 194 18.66 12.37 6.51
N GLU A 195 18.29 11.42 7.36
CA GLU A 195 17.97 10.05 7.00
C GLU A 195 16.49 9.86 6.62
N GLY A 196 15.68 10.92 6.69
CA GLY A 196 14.26 10.89 6.34
C GLY A 196 13.34 10.39 7.45
N ARG A 197 13.84 10.30 8.69
CA ARG A 197 13.04 9.92 9.85
C ARG A 197 12.31 11.14 10.40
N ALA A 198 11.05 10.97 10.75
CA ALA A 198 10.22 12.04 11.31
C ALA A 198 10.73 12.43 12.71
N ILE A 199 11.27 13.64 12.88
CA ILE A 199 11.68 14.16 14.20
C ILE A 199 10.62 15.05 14.84
N ARG A 200 9.66 15.55 14.03
CA ARG A 200 8.49 16.27 14.52
C ARG A 200 7.30 16.04 13.61
N GLU A 201 6.13 15.85 14.21
CA GLU A 201 4.84 15.75 13.55
C GLU A 201 3.86 16.74 14.18
N THR A 202 3.13 17.51 13.35
CA THR A 202 2.12 18.47 13.79
C THR A 202 0.79 18.18 13.11
N TYR A 203 -0.24 17.89 13.91
CA TYR A 203 -1.58 17.58 13.43
C TYR A 203 -2.37 18.85 13.15
N LEU A 204 -3.09 18.86 12.04
CA LEU A 204 -3.84 20.01 11.55
C LEU A 204 -5.34 19.74 11.51
N ASN A 205 -6.16 20.75 11.79
CA ASN A 205 -7.59 20.70 11.50
C ASN A 205 -7.88 20.98 10.01
N ALA A 206 -9.16 20.88 9.62
CA ALA A 206 -9.63 21.13 8.25
C ALA A 206 -9.39 22.56 7.73
N LYS A 207 -8.95 23.50 8.58
CA LYS A 207 -8.53 24.85 8.18
C LYS A 207 -7.00 24.98 8.03
N GLY A 208 -6.26 23.87 8.12
CA GLY A 208 -4.80 23.84 8.04
C GLY A 208 -4.09 24.43 9.26
N LYS A 209 -4.77 24.50 10.42
CA LYS A 209 -4.17 25.03 11.65
C LYS A 209 -3.85 23.91 12.64
N PRO A 210 -2.75 24.02 13.41
CA PRO A 210 -2.43 23.07 14.47
C PRO A 210 -3.63 22.81 15.38
N ALA A 211 -3.97 21.54 15.59
CA ALA A 211 -5.14 21.13 16.36
C ALA A 211 -4.93 19.75 16.97
N LYS A 212 -5.74 19.45 17.98
CA LYS A 212 -5.67 18.15 18.66
C LYS A 212 -6.14 17.03 17.75
N ASN A 213 -5.38 15.95 17.68
CA ASN A 213 -5.83 14.67 17.16
C ASN A 213 -6.81 14.00 18.16
N ALA A 214 -7.28 12.79 17.84
CA ALA A 214 -8.22 12.03 18.67
C ALA A 214 -7.69 11.69 20.08
N GLU A 215 -6.36 11.64 20.23
CA GLU A 215 -5.67 11.41 21.52
C GLU A 215 -5.39 12.71 22.28
N GLY A 216 -5.75 13.86 21.73
CA GLY A 216 -5.54 15.16 22.36
C GLY A 216 -4.17 15.80 22.08
N LEU A 217 -3.34 15.18 21.23
CA LEU A 217 -2.01 15.62 20.84
C LEU A 217 -2.07 16.66 19.72
N VAL A 218 -1.26 17.71 19.79
CA VAL A 218 -1.11 18.66 18.67
C VAL A 218 0.20 18.42 17.93
N THR A 219 1.28 18.21 18.68
CA THR A 219 2.59 17.94 18.11
C THR A 219 3.23 16.79 18.87
N VAL A 220 3.94 15.94 18.13
CA VAL A 220 4.79 14.86 18.65
C VAL A 220 6.21 15.12 18.16
N GLU A 221 7.17 15.12 19.06
CA GLU A 221 8.58 15.12 18.73
C GLU A 221 9.20 13.78 19.06
N MET A 222 10.09 13.33 18.19
CA MET A 222 10.71 12.02 18.23
C MET A 222 12.22 12.19 18.21
N GLN A 223 12.90 11.42 19.06
CA GLN A 223 14.37 11.33 19.05
C GLN A 223 14.78 9.89 18.85
N TYR A 224 15.78 9.70 18.00
CA TYR A 224 16.30 8.39 17.62
C TYR A 224 17.71 8.23 18.17
N GLY A 225 18.01 7.05 18.69
CA GLY A 225 19.38 6.61 18.91
C GLY A 225 19.97 5.99 17.64
N GLU A 226 20.75 4.93 17.80
CA GLU A 226 21.36 4.21 16.67
C GLU A 226 20.35 3.35 15.87
N GLY A 227 19.14 3.14 16.42
CA GLY A 227 18.08 2.36 15.79
C GLY A 227 17.17 3.13 14.83
N THR A 228 16.24 2.40 14.22
CA THR A 228 15.19 2.96 13.34
C THR A 228 13.93 3.36 14.08
N LEU A 229 13.78 2.94 15.34
CA LEU A 229 12.65 3.30 16.19
C LEU A 229 13.00 4.50 17.08
N PRO A 230 12.05 5.43 17.30
CA PRO A 230 12.26 6.52 18.24
C PRO A 230 12.36 5.99 19.68
N GLU A 231 13.34 6.50 20.43
CA GLU A 231 13.59 6.15 21.83
C GLU A 231 12.90 7.11 22.80
N VAL A 232 12.67 8.35 22.36
CA VAL A 232 12.03 9.40 23.17
C VAL A 232 10.91 10.05 22.38
N PHE A 233 9.75 10.18 23.04
CA PHE A 233 8.61 10.93 22.54
C PHE A 233 8.32 12.12 23.46
N SER A 234 8.15 13.30 22.88
CA SER A 234 7.63 14.47 23.57
C SER A 234 6.31 14.91 22.95
N TYR A 235 5.28 14.99 23.77
CA TYR A 235 3.91 15.28 23.34
C TYR A 235 3.54 16.71 23.71
N PHE A 236 2.98 17.49 22.80
CA PHE A 236 2.64 18.88 23.06
C PHE A 236 1.16 19.15 22.84
N ASN A 237 0.58 19.93 23.76
CA ASN A 237 -0.79 20.42 23.60
C ASN A 237 -0.86 21.68 22.73
N ALA A 238 -2.07 22.19 22.49
CA ALA A 238 -2.31 23.37 21.65
C ALA A 238 -1.66 24.68 22.16
N LYS A 239 -1.18 24.72 23.41
CA LYS A 239 -0.43 25.85 23.97
C LYS A 239 1.09 25.70 23.80
N GLY A 240 1.55 24.62 23.18
CA GLY A 240 2.97 24.28 23.05
C GLY A 240 3.58 23.72 24.35
N ASN A 241 2.76 23.35 25.33
CA ASN A 241 3.25 22.78 26.58
C ASN A 241 3.44 21.28 26.42
N ALA A 242 4.59 20.77 26.87
CA ALA A 242 4.83 19.35 27.00
C ALA A 242 3.79 18.70 27.92
N MET A 243 3.26 17.56 27.50
CA MET A 243 2.38 16.68 28.24
C MET A 243 3.22 15.54 28.82
N LYS A 244 2.92 15.15 30.06
CA LYS A 244 3.53 14.00 30.73
C LYS A 244 2.78 12.73 30.38
#